data_AF-A0A285MFJ3-F1
#
_entry.id   AF-A0A285MFJ3-F1
#
_cell.length_a   1.000
_cell.length_b   1.000
_cell.length_c   1.000
_cell.angle_alpha   90.00
_cell.angle_beta   90.00
_cell.angle_gamma   90.00
#
_symmetry.space_group_name_H-M   'P 1'
#
loop_
_entity.id
_entity.type
_entity.pdbx_description
1 polymer ?
#
loop_
_entity_poly.entity_id
_entity_poly.type
_entity_poly.pdbx_seq_one_letter_code
_entity_poly.pdbx_strand_id
1 'polypeptide(L)'
;MEDSDDPKTNFQELATLSENMATLFLRQDFIIEGNPDYFNIKVKKDLFLLLIFPILFLITFPSIIINSSNLGNPKFWIMEISITAIAISLLKFYATSKNIVVDTNKKTIVIKNLNIFKRPTSKPKNILFKEFDKFRSEAISATVGRFGHRVQYQKIHISYADKETFLLDLTYHPEQLNSHKIFMARLGKIIKHTI
;
A
#
# COMPACT_ATOMS: atom_id res chain seq x y z
N MET A 1 21.26 -18.37 4.99
CA MET A 1 20.39 -18.14 6.14
C MET A 1 19.60 -19.41 6.34
N GLU A 2 19.75 -20.05 7.49
CA GLU A 2 19.16 -21.35 7.81
C GLU A 2 17.63 -21.25 7.79
N ASP A 3 16.97 -22.29 7.29
CA ASP A 3 15.55 -22.22 6.92
C ASP A 3 14.66 -22.53 8.14
N SER A 4 14.58 -21.61 9.11
CA SER A 4 13.82 -21.81 10.35
C SER A 4 12.30 -21.92 10.09
N ASP A 5 11.65 -22.88 10.75
CA ASP A 5 10.18 -23.04 10.74
C ASP A 5 9.53 -22.39 11.98
N ASP A 6 10.32 -21.78 12.86
CA ASP A 6 9.83 -21.04 14.03
C ASP A 6 9.17 -19.70 13.61
N PRO A 7 7.89 -19.45 13.95
CA PRO A 7 7.20 -18.20 13.62
C PRO A 7 7.89 -16.95 14.14
N LYS A 8 8.57 -17.02 15.30
CA LYS A 8 9.24 -15.86 15.88
C LYS A 8 10.47 -15.45 15.07
N THR A 9 11.28 -16.41 14.66
CA THR A 9 12.41 -16.19 13.75
C THR A 9 11.91 -15.62 12.40
N ASN A 10 10.89 -16.24 11.80
CA ASN A 10 10.31 -15.77 10.54
C ASN A 10 9.75 -14.33 10.66
N PHE A 11 9.14 -13.97 11.80
CA PHE A 11 8.68 -12.60 12.06
C PHE A 11 9.84 -11.61 12.19
N GLN A 12 10.90 -11.98 12.91
CA GLN A 12 12.09 -11.12 13.05
C GLN A 12 12.74 -10.84 11.70
N GLU A 13 12.88 -11.85 10.85
CA GLU A 13 13.42 -11.67 9.50
C GLU A 13 12.57 -10.73 8.63
N LEU A 14 11.24 -10.81 8.75
CA LEU A 14 10.31 -9.89 8.09
C LEU A 14 10.48 -8.45 8.61
N ALA A 15 10.62 -8.26 9.93
CA ALA A 15 10.85 -6.95 10.52
C ALA A 15 12.20 -6.35 10.07
N THR A 16 13.28 -7.14 10.11
CA THR A 16 14.60 -6.72 9.62
C THR A 16 14.58 -6.37 8.12
N LEU A 17 13.84 -7.13 7.31
CA LEU A 17 13.65 -6.82 5.89
C LEU A 17 12.99 -5.44 5.71
N SER A 18 11.97 -5.13 6.51
CA SER A 18 11.27 -3.84 6.49
C SER A 18 12.17 -2.67 6.87
N GLU A 19 13.04 -2.85 7.87
CA GLU A 19 14.01 -1.84 8.32
C GLU A 19 15.08 -1.60 7.24
N ASN A 20 15.66 -2.66 6.68
CA ASN A 20 16.69 -2.56 5.64
C ASN A 20 16.18 -1.83 4.39
N MET A 21 14.91 -2.02 4.02
CA MET A 21 14.30 -1.28 2.90
C MET A 21 14.08 0.20 3.21
N ALA A 22 13.87 0.59 4.47
CA ALA A 22 13.74 2.01 4.83
C ALA A 22 15.05 2.78 4.62
N THR A 23 16.18 2.16 4.99
CA THR A 23 17.50 2.79 5.01
C THR A 23 18.07 3.03 3.60
N LEU A 24 17.81 2.10 2.67
CA LEU A 24 18.41 2.14 1.32
C LEU A 24 17.68 3.06 0.34
N PHE A 25 16.35 3.17 0.44
CA PHE A 25 15.55 3.79 -0.62
C PHE A 25 15.06 5.21 -0.29
N LEU A 26 15.39 5.75 0.89
CA LEU A 26 14.77 6.98 1.44
C LEU A 26 13.22 6.93 1.41
N ARG A 27 12.66 5.74 1.20
CA ARG A 27 11.26 5.41 1.01
C ARG A 27 11.05 4.00 1.54
N GLN A 28 10.31 3.90 2.63
CA GLN A 28 9.92 2.62 3.20
C GLN A 28 8.65 2.14 2.47
N ASP A 29 8.79 1.13 1.59
CA ASP A 29 7.68 0.56 0.82
C ASP A 29 6.63 -0.09 1.75
N PHE A 30 7.09 -0.71 2.84
CA PHE A 30 6.22 -1.24 3.88
C PHE A 30 6.90 -1.24 5.26
N ILE A 31 6.08 -1.11 6.32
CA ILE A 31 6.48 -1.18 7.73
C ILE A 31 5.82 -2.40 8.36
N ILE A 32 6.57 -3.20 9.12
CA ILE A 32 6.02 -4.27 9.95
C ILE A 32 6.08 -3.86 11.42
N GLU A 33 4.95 -3.88 12.10
CA GLU A 33 4.82 -3.53 13.52
C GLU A 33 4.03 -4.62 14.25
N GLY A 34 4.43 -4.95 15.48
CA GLY A 34 3.72 -5.91 16.34
C GLY A 34 4.62 -7.02 16.84
N ASN A 35 4.07 -8.23 16.95
CA ASN A 35 4.77 -9.43 17.41
C ASN A 35 4.36 -10.64 16.54
N PRO A 36 4.99 -11.82 16.71
CA PRO A 36 4.69 -13.00 15.89
C PRO A 36 3.22 -13.44 15.92
N ASP A 37 2.51 -13.16 17.01
CA ASP A 37 1.12 -13.58 17.18
C ASP A 37 0.11 -12.62 16.55
N TYR A 38 0.47 -11.34 16.53
CA TYR A 38 -0.33 -10.27 15.97
C TYR A 38 0.58 -9.16 15.44
N PHE A 39 0.58 -9.00 14.12
CA PHE A 39 1.35 -7.95 13.48
C PHE A 39 0.63 -7.30 12.30
N ASN A 40 1.10 -6.12 11.96
CA ASN A 40 0.53 -5.27 10.95
C ASN A 40 1.58 -4.87 9.93
N ILE A 41 1.27 -5.11 8.65
CA ILE A 41 2.08 -4.68 7.51
C ILE A 41 1.41 -3.44 6.92
N LYS A 42 2.03 -2.27 7.15
CA LYS A 42 1.59 -0.98 6.62
C LYS A 42 2.33 -0.68 5.32
N VAL A 43 1.61 -0.71 4.20
CA VAL A 43 2.15 -0.37 2.87
C VAL A 43 1.74 1.06 2.54
N LYS A 44 2.72 1.94 2.31
CA LYS A 44 2.45 3.33 1.88
C LYS A 44 2.30 3.36 0.36
N LYS A 45 1.19 3.93 -0.14
CA LYS A 45 1.05 4.20 -1.58
C LYS A 45 1.61 5.56 -1.92
N ASP A 46 2.07 5.70 -3.16
CA ASP A 46 2.65 6.94 -3.66
C ASP A 46 1.71 8.13 -3.46
N LEU A 47 2.22 9.13 -2.74
CA LEU A 47 1.53 10.39 -2.44
C LEU A 47 1.51 11.32 -3.67
N PHE A 48 1.85 10.84 -4.87
CA PHE A 48 1.91 11.69 -6.06
C PHE A 48 0.55 12.28 -6.43
N LEU A 49 -0.53 11.50 -6.27
CA LEU A 49 -1.89 12.03 -6.42
C LEU A 49 -2.21 13.10 -5.36
N LEU A 50 -1.59 13.04 -4.17
CA LEU A 50 -1.67 14.09 -3.16
C LEU A 50 -0.97 15.40 -3.55
N LEU A 51 -0.06 15.39 -4.51
CA LEU A 51 0.54 16.60 -5.08
C LEU A 51 -0.35 17.24 -6.16
N ILE A 52 -1.18 16.45 -6.84
CA ILE A 52 -2.13 16.96 -7.85
C ILE A 52 -3.28 17.73 -7.17
N PHE A 53 -3.70 17.35 -5.97
CA PHE A 53 -4.79 18.06 -5.25
C PHE A 53 -4.48 19.53 -4.93
N PRO A 54 -3.33 19.89 -4.32
CA PRO A 54 -2.95 21.29 -4.14
C PRO A 54 -2.89 22.05 -5.46
N ILE A 55 -2.44 21.41 -6.56
CA ILE A 55 -2.40 22.04 -7.89
C ILE A 55 -3.81 22.35 -8.39
N LEU A 56 -4.78 21.44 -8.21
CA LEU A 56 -6.18 21.70 -8.53
C LEU A 56 -6.75 22.87 -7.71
N PHE A 57 -6.42 22.94 -6.41
CA PHE A 57 -6.81 24.06 -5.54
C PHE A 57 -6.06 25.37 -5.84
N LEU A 58 -4.84 25.29 -6.37
CA LEU A 58 -4.02 26.43 -6.80
C LEU A 58 -4.36 26.91 -8.21
N ILE A 59 -5.18 26.20 -8.99
CA ILE A 59 -5.75 26.73 -10.24
C ILE A 59 -7.03 27.53 -9.91
N THR A 60 -7.79 27.09 -8.91
CA THR A 60 -9.04 27.70 -8.45
C THR A 60 -8.83 28.97 -7.61
N PHE A 61 -7.73 29.09 -6.85
CA PHE A 61 -7.50 30.28 -6.02
C PHE A 61 -7.03 31.54 -6.80
N PRO A 62 -6.06 31.43 -7.74
CA PRO A 62 -5.63 32.56 -8.56
C PRO A 62 -6.71 33.01 -9.55
N SER A 63 -7.63 32.14 -9.99
CA SER A 63 -8.77 32.56 -10.83
C SER A 63 -9.71 33.52 -10.07
N ILE A 64 -9.89 33.33 -8.76
CA ILE A 64 -10.65 34.22 -7.87
C ILE A 64 -9.93 35.57 -7.68
N ILE A 65 -8.60 35.56 -7.54
CA ILE A 65 -7.79 36.76 -7.26
C ILE A 65 -7.54 37.59 -8.52
N ILE A 66 -7.30 36.94 -9.67
CA ILE A 66 -6.96 37.61 -10.94
C ILE A 66 -8.21 38.10 -11.68
N ASN A 67 -9.37 37.48 -11.45
CA ASN A 67 -10.60 37.71 -12.21
C ASN A 67 -11.75 38.20 -11.32
N SER A 68 -11.53 39.31 -10.61
CA SER A 68 -12.52 39.95 -9.73
C SER A 68 -13.84 40.31 -10.42
N SER A 69 -13.83 40.46 -11.75
CA SER A 69 -15.01 40.67 -12.61
C SER A 69 -15.96 39.47 -12.68
N ASN A 70 -15.50 38.25 -12.38
CA ASN A 70 -16.30 37.03 -12.42
C ASN A 70 -16.90 36.63 -11.07
N LEU A 71 -16.62 37.37 -9.99
CA LEU A 71 -17.17 37.11 -8.65
C LEU A 71 -18.72 37.19 -8.63
N GLY A 72 -19.31 38.00 -9.51
CA GLY A 72 -20.76 38.10 -9.68
C GLY A 72 -21.37 37.03 -10.61
N ASN A 73 -20.57 36.19 -11.26
CA ASN A 73 -21.03 35.21 -12.23
C ASN A 73 -21.39 33.88 -11.53
N PRO A 74 -22.67 33.46 -11.49
CA PRO A 74 -23.06 32.21 -10.84
C PRO A 74 -22.41 30.96 -11.47
N LYS A 75 -22.12 30.98 -12.78
CA LYS A 75 -21.47 29.86 -13.48
C LYS A 75 -20.04 29.62 -12.97
N PHE A 76 -19.34 30.68 -12.59
CA PHE A 76 -18.01 30.59 -11.99
C PHE A 76 -18.07 29.81 -10.67
N TRP A 77 -18.96 30.20 -9.75
CA TRP A 77 -19.12 29.52 -8.47
C TRP A 77 -19.58 28.05 -8.60
N ILE A 78 -20.46 27.76 -9.55
CA ILE A 78 -20.88 26.37 -9.82
C ILE A 78 -19.70 25.51 -10.25
N MET A 79 -18.84 26.03 -11.13
CA MET A 79 -17.63 25.34 -11.57
C MET A 79 -16.66 25.10 -10.41
N GLU A 80 -16.39 26.13 -9.61
CA GLU A 80 -15.49 26.06 -8.44
C GLU A 80 -15.95 25.04 -7.38
N ILE A 81 -17.25 25.06 -7.05
CA ILE A 81 -17.87 24.07 -6.15
C ILE A 81 -17.75 22.67 -6.74
N SER A 82 -17.96 22.51 -8.04
CA SER A 82 -17.87 21.21 -8.72
C SER A 82 -16.46 20.63 -8.68
N ILE A 83 -15.44 21.44 -8.98
CA ILE A 83 -14.02 21.04 -8.91
C ILE A 83 -13.65 20.65 -7.47
N THR A 84 -14.08 21.45 -6.50
CA THR A 84 -13.86 21.18 -5.07
C THR A 84 -14.53 19.87 -4.64
N ALA A 85 -15.77 19.63 -5.06
CA ALA A 85 -16.51 18.41 -4.76
C ALA A 85 -15.86 17.16 -5.38
N ILE A 86 -15.34 17.27 -6.61
CA ILE A 86 -14.57 16.21 -7.27
C ILE A 86 -13.28 15.95 -6.49
N ALA A 87 -12.54 16.99 -6.12
CA ALA A 87 -11.29 16.86 -5.36
C ALA A 87 -11.52 16.17 -4.00
N ILE A 88 -12.55 16.58 -3.25
CA ILE A 88 -12.92 15.95 -1.97
C ILE A 88 -13.34 14.50 -2.16
N SER A 89 -14.13 14.20 -3.21
CA SER A 89 -14.56 12.84 -3.52
C SER A 89 -13.35 11.95 -3.81
N LEU A 90 -12.42 12.42 -4.63
CA LEU A 90 -11.19 11.68 -4.91
C LEU A 90 -10.36 11.50 -3.62
N LEU A 91 -10.20 12.49 -2.75
CA LEU A 91 -9.51 12.33 -1.45
C LEU A 91 -10.18 11.29 -0.55
N LYS A 92 -11.51 11.19 -0.59
CA LYS A 92 -12.28 10.25 0.22
C LYS A 92 -12.12 8.81 -0.28
N PHE A 93 -12.15 8.59 -1.59
CA PHE A 93 -12.16 7.26 -2.19
C PHE A 93 -10.77 6.75 -2.62
N TYR A 94 -9.79 7.64 -2.77
CA TYR A 94 -8.42 7.26 -3.10
C TYR A 94 -7.73 6.61 -1.91
N ALA A 95 -7.19 5.41 -2.14
CA ALA A 95 -6.42 4.69 -1.13
C ALA A 95 -4.98 5.22 -1.08
N THR A 96 -4.59 5.80 0.05
CA THR A 96 -3.23 6.31 0.29
C THR A 96 -2.36 5.29 1.00
N SER A 97 -2.95 4.29 1.65
CA SER A 97 -2.21 3.19 2.26
C SER A 97 -3.01 1.89 2.22
N LYS A 98 -2.30 0.79 2.41
CA LYS A 98 -2.89 -0.53 2.64
C LYS A 98 -2.36 -1.06 3.96
N ASN A 99 -3.26 -1.61 4.76
CA ASN A 99 -2.99 -2.18 6.06
C ASN A 99 -3.34 -3.67 6.01
N ILE A 100 -2.36 -4.54 6.27
CA ILE A 100 -2.53 -5.98 6.28
C ILE A 100 -2.28 -6.46 7.70
N VAL A 101 -3.33 -6.85 8.40
CA VAL A 101 -3.23 -7.38 9.77
C VAL A 101 -3.19 -8.89 9.68
N VAL A 102 -2.18 -9.50 10.30
CA VAL A 102 -2.05 -10.95 10.45
C VAL A 102 -2.22 -11.27 11.93
N ASP A 103 -3.22 -12.10 12.23
CA ASP A 103 -3.55 -12.55 13.58
C ASP A 103 -3.47 -14.08 13.56
N THR A 104 -2.40 -14.64 14.13
CA THR A 104 -2.15 -16.09 14.14
C THR A 104 -3.07 -16.78 15.13
N ASN A 105 -3.39 -16.14 16.26
CA ASN A 105 -4.32 -16.67 17.26
C ASN A 105 -5.72 -16.87 16.67
N LYS A 106 -6.21 -15.88 15.90
CA LYS A 106 -7.49 -15.98 15.19
C LYS A 106 -7.37 -16.67 13.83
N LYS A 107 -6.16 -17.00 13.39
CA LYS A 107 -5.85 -17.60 12.08
C LYS A 107 -6.45 -16.79 10.92
N THR A 108 -6.26 -15.47 10.94
CA THR A 108 -6.85 -14.54 9.95
C THR A 108 -5.84 -13.56 9.37
N ILE A 109 -6.05 -13.22 8.10
CA ILE A 109 -5.43 -12.08 7.42
C ILE A 109 -6.53 -11.09 7.06
N VAL A 110 -6.39 -9.85 7.52
CA VAL A 110 -7.34 -8.77 7.25
C VAL A 110 -6.67 -7.67 6.44
N ILE A 111 -7.16 -7.43 5.22
CA ILE A 111 -6.62 -6.41 4.31
C ILE A 111 -7.58 -5.22 4.25
N LYS A 112 -7.07 -4.02 4.57
CA LYS A 112 -7.81 -2.76 4.53
C LYS A 112 -7.08 -1.74 3.66
N ASN A 113 -7.79 -1.13 2.71
CA ASN A 113 -7.28 0.05 2.02
C ASN A 113 -7.77 1.29 2.77
N LEU A 114 -6.86 2.20 3.10
CA LEU A 114 -7.16 3.41 3.86
C LEU A 114 -6.88 4.65 3.03
N ASN A 115 -7.70 5.68 3.19
CA ASN A 115 -7.46 7.01 2.64
C ASN A 115 -6.58 7.86 3.57
N ILE A 116 -6.35 9.12 3.16
CA ILE A 116 -5.51 10.07 3.92
C ILE A 116 -6.01 10.30 5.36
N PHE A 117 -7.31 10.16 5.60
CA PHE A 117 -7.93 10.29 6.92
C PHE A 117 -7.91 8.99 7.73
N LYS A 118 -7.13 7.98 7.30
CA LYS A 118 -7.07 6.63 7.88
C LYS A 118 -8.43 5.91 7.89
N ARG A 119 -9.38 6.32 7.04
CA ARG A 119 -10.70 5.68 6.91
C ARG A 119 -10.66 4.62 5.82
N PRO A 120 -11.36 3.48 6.00
CA PRO A 120 -11.46 2.46 4.96
C PRO A 120 -12.09 3.03 3.68
N THR A 121 -11.43 2.83 2.53
CA THR A 121 -12.00 3.19 1.22
C THR A 121 -12.89 2.10 0.64
N SER A 122 -12.80 0.89 1.19
CA SER A 122 -13.53 -0.30 0.76
C SER A 122 -13.77 -1.21 1.96
N LYS A 123 -14.70 -2.18 1.80
CA LYS A 123 -14.91 -3.24 2.80
C LYS A 123 -13.61 -4.01 3.02
N PRO A 124 -13.20 -4.28 4.27
CA PRO A 124 -12.04 -5.12 4.56
C PRO A 124 -12.18 -6.50 3.91
N LYS A 125 -11.08 -7.02 3.37
CA LYS A 125 -11.03 -8.42 2.93
C LYS A 125 -10.50 -9.24 4.10
N ASN A 126 -11.28 -10.24 4.52
CA ASN A 126 -10.91 -11.17 5.57
C ASN A 126 -10.63 -12.52 4.90
N ILE A 127 -9.45 -13.09 5.18
CA ILE A 127 -9.00 -14.36 4.65
C ILE A 127 -8.68 -15.24 5.85
N LEU A 128 -9.33 -16.40 5.94
CA LEU A 128 -8.99 -17.39 6.98
C LEU A 128 -7.73 -18.15 6.55
N PHE A 129 -6.85 -18.54 7.47
CA PHE A 129 -5.64 -19.29 7.10
C PHE A 129 -5.98 -20.62 6.44
N LYS A 130 -7.07 -21.28 6.83
CA LYS A 130 -7.55 -22.51 6.16
C LYS A 130 -7.95 -22.30 4.69
N GLU A 131 -8.21 -21.06 4.28
CA GLU A 131 -8.55 -20.70 2.90
C GLU A 131 -7.30 -20.31 2.11
N PHE A 132 -6.17 -20.07 2.78
CA PHE A 132 -4.91 -19.71 2.13
C PHE A 132 -4.33 -20.90 1.37
N ASP A 133 -4.04 -20.70 0.08
CA ASP A 133 -3.36 -21.68 -0.77
C ASP A 133 -1.86 -21.37 -0.85
N LYS A 134 -1.53 -20.25 -1.52
CA LYS A 134 -0.15 -19.83 -1.74
C LYS A 134 -0.04 -18.35 -2.08
N PHE A 135 1.20 -17.86 -2.00
CA PHE A 135 1.58 -16.59 -2.63
C PHE A 135 1.88 -16.79 -4.11
N ARG A 136 1.53 -15.79 -4.91
CA ARG A 136 1.96 -15.66 -6.31
C ARG A 136 2.70 -14.34 -6.51
N SER A 137 3.68 -14.37 -7.39
CA SER A 137 4.39 -13.18 -7.85
C SER A 137 4.13 -12.97 -9.32
N GLU A 138 3.82 -11.74 -9.72
CA GLU A 138 3.88 -11.35 -11.12
C GLU A 138 5.35 -11.24 -11.58
N ALA A 139 5.56 -11.25 -12.90
CA ALA A 139 6.86 -10.95 -13.50
C ALA A 139 7.29 -9.51 -13.16
N ILE A 140 8.60 -9.26 -13.16
CA ILE A 140 9.16 -7.95 -12.84
C ILE A 140 8.62 -6.92 -13.83
N SER A 141 7.86 -5.94 -13.33
CA SER A 141 7.36 -4.81 -14.13
C SER A 141 8.23 -3.58 -13.87
N ALA A 142 8.67 -2.91 -14.92
CA ALA A 142 9.40 -1.64 -14.81
C ALA A 142 8.46 -0.45 -15.02
N THR A 143 8.54 0.54 -14.15
CA THR A 143 7.89 1.86 -14.34
C THR A 143 8.91 2.97 -14.13
N VAL A 144 8.60 4.17 -14.60
CA VAL A 144 9.43 5.36 -14.37
C VAL A 144 9.08 5.93 -13.00
N GLY A 145 10.07 6.01 -12.12
CA GLY A 145 9.94 6.61 -10.79
C GLY A 145 9.97 8.15 -10.83
N ARG A 146 9.87 8.77 -9.64
CA ARG A 146 9.77 10.24 -9.46
C ARG A 146 10.94 11.08 -10.00
N PHE A 147 12.03 10.47 -10.44
CA PHE A 147 13.23 11.14 -10.95
C PHE A 147 13.64 10.64 -12.34
N GLY A 148 12.73 10.03 -13.11
CA GLY A 148 13.04 9.49 -14.43
C GLY A 148 13.79 8.16 -14.43
N HIS A 149 14.26 7.70 -13.26
CA HIS A 149 14.88 6.38 -13.12
C HIS A 149 13.84 5.28 -13.29
N ARG A 150 14.22 4.22 -14.01
CA ARG A 150 13.41 3.00 -14.11
C ARG A 150 13.45 2.28 -12.76
N VAL A 151 12.30 2.14 -12.14
CA VAL A 151 12.12 1.35 -10.92
C VAL A 151 11.39 0.07 -11.30
N GLN A 152 11.98 -1.06 -10.92
CA GLN A 152 11.41 -2.38 -11.13
C GLN A 152 10.64 -2.80 -9.89
N TYR A 153 9.50 -3.46 -10.08
CA TYR A 153 8.65 -3.93 -8.99
C TYR A 153 8.25 -5.38 -9.19
N GLN A 154 8.07 -6.10 -8.08
CA GLN A 154 7.44 -7.42 -8.04
C GLN A 154 6.15 -7.32 -7.22
N LYS A 155 5.02 -7.63 -7.86
CA LYS A 155 3.71 -7.65 -7.19
C LYS A 155 3.47 -9.00 -6.56
N ILE A 156 3.07 -8.98 -5.29
CA ILE A 156 2.71 -10.15 -4.50
C ILE A 156 1.19 -10.24 -4.40
N HIS A 157 0.68 -11.44 -4.64
CA HIS A 157 -0.72 -11.79 -4.57
C HIS A 157 -0.92 -12.95 -3.60
N ILE A 158 -2.06 -12.94 -2.90
CA ILE A 158 -2.52 -14.08 -2.09
C ILE A 158 -3.59 -14.83 -2.89
N SER A 159 -3.38 -16.12 -3.09
CA SER A 159 -4.41 -17.05 -3.58
C SER A 159 -5.14 -17.65 -2.38
N TYR A 160 -6.48 -17.56 -2.35
CA TYR A 160 -7.33 -18.11 -1.28
C TYR A 160 -8.74 -18.42 -1.77
N ALA A 161 -9.33 -19.55 -1.37
CA ALA A 161 -10.71 -19.94 -1.74
C ALA A 161 -11.08 -19.66 -3.22
N ASP A 162 -10.21 -20.09 -4.15
CA ASP A 162 -10.30 -19.88 -5.61
C ASP A 162 -10.28 -18.41 -6.08
N LYS A 163 -9.95 -17.49 -5.19
CA LYS A 163 -9.80 -16.06 -5.46
C LYS A 163 -8.35 -15.64 -5.36
N GLU A 164 -8.06 -14.54 -6.01
CA GLU A 164 -6.76 -13.89 -5.92
C GLU A 164 -6.94 -12.46 -5.41
N THR A 165 -6.02 -11.98 -4.57
CA THR A 165 -6.00 -10.59 -4.13
C THR A 165 -4.58 -10.07 -4.08
N PHE A 166 -4.39 -8.92 -4.72
CA PHE A 166 -3.16 -8.14 -4.65
C PHE A 166 -2.84 -7.73 -3.22
N LEU A 167 -1.68 -8.17 -2.72
CA LEU A 167 -1.19 -7.89 -1.39
C LEU A 167 -0.37 -6.62 -1.36
N LEU A 168 0.76 -6.58 -2.07
CA LEU A 168 1.66 -5.44 -2.10
C LEU A 168 2.64 -5.54 -3.27
N ASP A 169 3.26 -4.42 -3.61
CA ASP A 169 4.35 -4.27 -4.54
C ASP A 169 5.65 -4.01 -3.77
N LEU A 170 6.70 -4.75 -4.11
CA LEU A 170 8.05 -4.50 -3.59
C LEU A 170 8.95 -4.00 -4.71
N THR A 171 9.75 -2.97 -4.42
CA THR A 171 10.81 -2.55 -5.31
C THR A 171 11.84 -3.68 -5.49
N TYR A 172 12.12 -4.04 -6.73
CA TYR A 172 13.13 -5.02 -7.09
C TYR A 172 14.50 -4.35 -7.14
N HIS A 173 15.47 -4.92 -6.41
CA HIS A 173 16.87 -4.49 -6.45
C HIS A 173 17.76 -5.68 -6.80
N PRO A 174 18.68 -5.56 -7.77
CA PRO A 174 19.58 -6.65 -8.15
C PRO A 174 20.41 -7.17 -6.97
N GLU A 175 20.91 -6.29 -6.11
CA GLU A 175 21.70 -6.68 -4.93
C GLU A 175 20.85 -7.35 -3.83
N GLN A 176 19.53 -7.16 -3.88
CA GLN A 176 18.56 -7.77 -2.97
C GLN A 176 17.61 -8.71 -3.71
N LEU A 177 18.13 -9.43 -4.72
CA LEU A 177 17.45 -10.41 -5.59
C LEU A 177 16.50 -11.40 -4.86
N ASN A 178 16.58 -11.47 -3.53
CA ASN A 178 15.77 -12.31 -2.66
C ASN A 178 14.79 -11.59 -1.73
N SER A 179 14.76 -10.26 -1.59
CA SER A 179 13.87 -9.58 -0.62
C SER A 179 12.40 -9.98 -0.76
N HIS A 180 11.91 -10.02 -2.00
CA HIS A 180 10.56 -10.47 -2.31
C HIS A 180 10.34 -11.97 -2.02
N LYS A 181 11.33 -12.82 -2.32
CA LYS A 181 11.27 -14.25 -2.00
C LYS A 181 11.29 -14.50 -0.50
N ILE A 182 12.12 -13.78 0.24
CA ILE A 182 12.22 -13.81 1.70
C ILE A 182 10.87 -13.38 2.27
N PHE A 183 10.31 -12.26 1.83
CA PHE A 183 8.99 -11.81 2.29
C PHE A 183 7.93 -12.91 2.13
N MET A 184 7.76 -13.46 0.92
CA MET A 184 6.77 -14.52 0.67
C MET A 184 7.05 -15.80 1.46
N ALA A 185 8.31 -16.21 1.56
CA ALA A 185 8.71 -17.42 2.26
C ALA A 185 8.42 -17.30 3.76
N ARG A 186 8.87 -16.22 4.40
CA ARG A 186 8.73 -16.01 5.84
C ARG A 186 7.27 -15.80 6.24
N LEU A 187 6.53 -14.97 5.50
CA LEU A 187 5.10 -14.79 5.76
C LEU A 187 4.32 -16.08 5.50
N GLY A 188 4.67 -16.82 4.45
CA GLY A 188 4.08 -18.12 4.13
C GLY A 188 4.33 -19.17 5.20
N LYS A 189 5.53 -19.20 5.78
CA LYS A 189 5.86 -20.08 6.90
C LYS A 189 5.03 -19.76 8.15
N ILE A 190 4.91 -18.48 8.52
CA ILE A 190 4.07 -18.06 9.65
C ILE A 190 2.62 -18.54 9.46
N ILE A 191 2.05 -18.32 8.27
CA ILE A 191 0.67 -18.74 7.97
C ILE A 191 0.54 -20.27 8.03
N LYS A 192 1.43 -21.02 7.35
CA LYS A 192 1.38 -22.49 7.27
C LYS A 192 1.62 -23.17 8.61
N HIS A 193 2.55 -22.68 9.42
CA HIS A 193 2.81 -23.22 10.76
C HIS A 193 1.56 -23.15 11.65
N THR A 194 0.69 -22.17 11.41
CA THR A 194 -0.49 -21.91 12.22
C THR A 194 -1.75 -22.61 11.69
N ILE A 195 -1.71 -23.27 10.53
CA ILE A 195 -2.86 -24.04 9.99
C ILE A 195 -3.01 -25.33 10.78
#